data_AF-A0A2W4BHP4-F1
#
_entry.id   AF-A0A2W4BHP4-F1
#
_cell.length_a   1.000
_cell.length_b   1.000
_cell.length_c   1.000
_cell.angle_alpha   90.00
_cell.angle_beta   90.00
_cell.angle_gamma   90.00
#
_symmetry.space_group_name_H-M   'P 1'
#
loop_
_entity.id
_entity.type
_entity.pdbx_description
1 polymer ?
#
loop_
_entity_poly.entity_id
_entity_poly.type
_entity_poly.pdbx_seq_one_letter_code
_entity_poly.pdbx_strand_id
1 'polypeptide(L)'
;MPSLQPVCDLENRQIERNIDMLLQIDKFLKADIGEGKEATLRTDVADGVKRTNCCEDFVMVEFNDGKVRSFAKGEIDYSFDADVAEEFKEYVISQVWLLNDDGKTLRQLI
;
A
#
# COMPACT_ATOMS: atom_id res chain seq x y z
N MET A 1 7.39 -58.24 -14.77
CA MET A 1 7.68 -57.00 -15.50
C MET A 1 6.76 -55.91 -14.96
N PRO A 2 7.27 -54.87 -14.28
CA PRO A 2 6.44 -53.74 -13.91
C PRO A 2 6.46 -52.71 -15.06
N SER A 3 5.28 -52.37 -15.56
CA SER A 3 5.05 -51.31 -16.54
C SER A 3 5.36 -49.95 -15.90
N LEU A 4 6.32 -49.24 -16.49
CA LEU A 4 6.48 -47.80 -16.31
C LEU A 4 5.24 -47.09 -16.85
N GLN A 5 4.54 -46.36 -15.99
CA GLN A 5 3.70 -45.26 -16.43
C GLN A 5 4.34 -43.96 -15.92
N PRO A 6 4.71 -43.01 -16.80
CA PRO A 6 4.96 -41.65 -16.37
C PRO A 6 3.59 -41.02 -16.09
N VAL A 7 3.24 -40.88 -14.82
CA VAL A 7 2.10 -40.04 -14.44
C VAL A 7 2.56 -38.61 -14.67
N CYS A 8 1.95 -38.01 -15.68
CA CYS A 8 2.16 -36.66 -16.16
C CYS A 8 2.39 -35.67 -15.03
N ASP A 9 3.34 -34.77 -15.27
CA ASP A 9 3.50 -33.48 -14.62
C ASP A 9 2.13 -32.77 -14.53
N LEU A 10 1.39 -32.99 -13.44
CA LEU A 10 0.55 -31.93 -12.94
C LEU A 10 1.51 -30.98 -12.24
N GLU A 11 2.03 -30.05 -13.03
CA GLU A 11 2.47 -28.76 -12.58
C GLU A 11 1.44 -28.29 -11.54
N ASN A 12 1.77 -28.50 -10.26
CA ASN A 12 1.24 -27.70 -9.18
C ASN A 12 1.80 -26.28 -9.40
N ARG A 13 1.39 -25.63 -10.50
CA ARG A 13 1.13 -24.20 -10.49
C ARG A 13 -0.02 -24.06 -9.51
N GLN A 14 0.33 -24.05 -8.22
CA GLN A 14 -0.22 -23.05 -7.35
C GLN A 14 -0.15 -21.78 -8.18
N ILE A 15 -1.29 -21.45 -8.79
CA ILE A 15 -1.55 -20.11 -9.25
C ILE A 15 -1.42 -19.36 -7.94
N GLU A 16 -0.21 -18.88 -7.65
CA GLU A 16 0.00 -17.66 -6.90
C GLU A 16 -0.87 -16.67 -7.66
N ARG A 17 -2.15 -16.64 -7.30
CA ARG A 17 -2.96 -15.46 -7.50
C ARG A 17 -2.17 -14.46 -6.68
N ASN A 18 -1.25 -13.76 -7.35
CA ASN A 18 -0.82 -12.45 -6.92
C ASN A 18 -2.12 -11.67 -6.84
N ILE A 19 -2.74 -11.73 -5.67
CA ILE A 19 -3.82 -10.83 -5.32
C ILE A 19 -3.07 -9.51 -5.18
N ASP A 20 -3.01 -8.78 -6.28
CA ASP A 20 -2.38 -7.47 -6.32
C ASP A 20 -3.31 -6.52 -5.56
N MET A 21 -3.10 -6.45 -4.26
CA MET A 21 -3.78 -5.46 -3.42
C MET A 21 -3.29 -4.07 -3.82
N LEU A 22 -4.20 -3.11 -3.77
CA LEU A 22 -3.90 -1.71 -4.09
C LEU A 22 -3.89 -0.90 -2.80
N LEU A 23 -3.00 0.09 -2.73
CA LEU A 23 -2.96 1.07 -1.66
C LEU A 23 -3.47 2.40 -2.20
N GLN A 24 -4.57 2.89 -1.64
CA GLN A 24 -5.05 4.24 -1.91
C GLN A 24 -4.61 5.16 -0.76
N ILE A 25 -3.95 6.27 -1.11
CA ILE A 25 -3.45 7.27 -0.16
C ILE A 25 -4.14 8.59 -0.48
N ASP A 26 -4.98 9.01 0.45
CA ASP A 26 -5.70 10.28 0.37
C ASP A 26 -4.92 11.34 1.15
N LYS A 27 -4.48 12.38 0.45
CA LYS A 27 -3.55 13.39 0.96
C LYS A 27 -3.95 14.80 0.56
N PHE A 28 -3.59 15.76 1.39
CA PHE A 28 -3.77 17.19 1.14
C PHE A 28 -2.41 17.86 1.03
N LEU A 29 -2.30 18.89 0.20
CA LEU A 29 -1.09 19.71 0.19
C LEU A 29 -1.05 20.56 1.48
N LYS A 30 0.07 20.59 2.20
CA LYS A 30 0.21 21.39 3.44
C LYS A 30 -0.13 22.86 3.21
N ALA A 31 0.26 23.41 2.06
CA ALA A 31 -0.02 24.79 1.69
C ALA A 31 -1.53 25.10 1.54
N ASP A 32 -2.36 24.09 1.26
CA ASP A 32 -3.80 24.28 1.06
C ASP A 32 -4.60 24.25 2.38
N ILE A 33 -4.00 23.77 3.48
CA ILE A 33 -4.69 23.54 4.77
C ILE A 33 -4.79 24.84 5.61
N GLY A 34 -4.13 25.93 5.21
CA GLY A 34 -3.91 27.12 6.07
C GLY A 34 -4.70 28.39 5.78
N GLU A 35 -5.37 28.54 4.63
CA GLU A 35 -5.86 29.87 4.19
C GLU A 35 -7.31 29.89 3.69
N GLY A 36 -8.26 29.21 4.36
CA GLY A 36 -9.69 29.33 4.03
C GLY A 36 -10.07 28.99 2.58
N LYS A 37 -9.15 28.37 1.82
CA LYS A 37 -9.35 27.78 0.51
C LYS A 37 -9.77 26.33 0.71
N GLU A 38 -10.60 25.83 -0.19
CA GLU A 38 -10.91 24.40 -0.24
C GLU A 38 -9.61 23.63 -0.45
N ALA A 39 -9.23 22.81 0.53
CA ALA A 39 -8.06 21.97 0.41
C ALA A 39 -8.31 20.93 -0.71
N THR A 40 -7.39 20.88 -1.68
CA THR A 40 -7.55 19.93 -2.78
C THR A 40 -7.15 18.53 -2.30
N LEU A 41 -8.14 17.63 -2.21
CA LEU A 41 -7.88 16.22 -1.95
C LEU A 41 -7.17 15.62 -3.16
N ARG A 42 -6.00 15.01 -2.93
CA ARG A 42 -5.29 14.22 -3.91
C ARG A 42 -5.27 12.77 -3.47
N THR A 43 -5.51 11.88 -4.42
CA THR A 43 -5.54 10.44 -4.17
C THR A 43 -4.50 9.77 -5.04
N ASP A 44 -3.53 9.13 -4.41
CA ASP A 44 -2.59 8.25 -5.10
C ASP A 44 -3.02 6.80 -4.93
N VAL A 45 -2.90 6.01 -5.99
CA VAL A 45 -3.14 4.57 -5.95
C VAL A 45 -1.85 3.86 -6.36
N ALA A 46 -1.33 3.03 -5.47
CA ALA A 46 -0.17 2.19 -5.71
C ALA A 46 -0.60 0.72 -5.80
N ASP A 47 -0.08 -0.01 -6.78
CA ASP A 47 -0.33 -1.42 -6.98
C ASP A 47 0.76 -2.31 -6.36
N GLY A 48 0.48 -3.61 -6.30
CA GLY A 48 1.45 -4.60 -5.86
C GLY A 48 1.71 -4.58 -4.36
N VAL A 49 0.70 -4.30 -3.54
CA VAL A 49 0.82 -4.44 -2.08
C VAL A 49 0.86 -5.93 -1.72
N LYS A 50 1.94 -6.34 -1.07
CA LYS A 50 2.14 -7.70 -0.58
C LYS A 50 1.64 -7.87 0.84
N ARG A 51 1.91 -6.88 1.70
CA ARG A 51 1.58 -6.92 3.12
C ARG A 51 1.45 -5.53 3.70
N THR A 52 0.51 -5.37 4.65
CA THR A 52 0.38 -4.17 5.49
C THR A 52 0.56 -4.51 6.96
N ASN A 53 1.30 -3.69 7.71
CA ASN A 53 1.48 -3.80 9.15
C ASN A 53 1.03 -2.48 9.82
N CYS A 54 -0.01 -2.54 10.64
CA CYS A 54 -0.55 -1.38 11.35
C CYS A 54 0.07 -1.30 12.75
N CYS A 55 0.80 -0.22 13.02
CA CYS A 55 1.27 0.18 14.34
C CYS A 55 0.38 1.30 14.90
N GLU A 56 0.55 1.67 16.18
CA GLU A 56 -0.32 2.67 16.83
C GLU A 56 -0.29 4.04 16.11
N ASP A 57 0.88 4.47 15.65
CA ASP A 57 1.06 5.80 15.06
C ASP A 57 1.23 5.79 13.53
N PHE A 58 1.59 4.64 12.94
CA PHE A 58 1.90 4.51 11.51
C PHE A 58 1.54 3.14 10.94
N VAL A 59 1.44 3.04 9.62
CA VAL A 59 1.32 1.79 8.88
C VAL A 59 2.55 1.58 8.00
N MET A 60 3.07 0.36 7.95
CA MET A 60 4.09 -0.04 6.98
C MET A 60 3.46 -0.92 5.90
N VAL A 61 3.86 -0.69 4.66
CA VAL A 61 3.36 -1.41 3.48
C VAL A 61 4.55 -1.98 2.72
N GLU A 62 4.61 -3.31 2.62
CA GLU A 62 5.57 -4.04 1.79
C GLU A 62 4.96 -4.28 0.42
N PHE A 63 5.70 -3.92 -0.63
CA PHE A 63 5.33 -4.10 -2.03
C PHE A 63 5.98 -5.36 -2.63
N ASN A 64 5.42 -5.84 -3.73
CA ASN A 64 5.90 -7.00 -4.48
C ASN A 64 7.34 -6.83 -5.00
N ASP A 65 7.81 -5.59 -5.18
CA ASP A 65 9.20 -5.27 -5.56
C ASP A 65 10.18 -5.32 -4.37
N GLY A 66 9.71 -5.66 -3.17
CA GLY A 66 10.49 -5.73 -1.95
C GLY A 66 10.70 -4.38 -1.25
N LYS A 67 10.18 -3.27 -1.80
CA LYS A 67 10.21 -1.98 -1.11
C LYS A 67 9.21 -1.95 0.02
N VAL A 68 9.56 -1.24 1.10
CA VAL A 68 8.68 -0.98 2.22
C VAL A 68 8.48 0.52 2.34
N ARG A 69 7.23 0.97 2.42
CA ARG A 69 6.88 2.38 2.65
C ARG A 69 6.09 2.50 3.95
N SER A 70 6.36 3.53 4.74
CA SER A 70 5.60 3.86 5.93
C SER A 70 4.71 5.08 5.71
N PHE A 71 3.48 5.04 6.21
CA PHE A 71 2.54 6.15 6.19
C PHE A 71 2.03 6.39 7.60
N ALA A 72 1.83 7.65 7.98
CA ALA A 72 1.22 8.00 9.26
C ALA A 72 0.27 9.19 9.07
N LYS A 73 -0.66 9.32 10.02
CA LYS A 73 -1.71 10.35 9.98
C LYS A 73 -1.15 11.70 10.42
N GLY A 74 -1.44 12.76 9.66
CA GLY A 74 -1.11 14.13 10.08
C GLY A 74 0.32 14.58 9.76
N GLU A 75 0.80 15.60 10.48
CA GLU A 75 2.19 16.06 10.40
C GLU A 75 3.09 15.09 11.16
N ILE A 76 3.75 14.18 10.43
CA ILE A 76 4.78 13.35 11.04
C ILE A 76 6.03 14.21 11.14
N ASP A 77 6.35 14.60 12.37
CA ASP A 77 7.67 15.08 12.75
C ASP A 77 8.66 13.93 12.52
N TYR A 78 9.63 14.15 11.63
CA TYR A 78 10.52 13.15 11.02
C TYR A 78 11.53 12.54 12.01
N SER A 79 11.05 11.77 12.99
CA SER A 79 11.94 11.08 13.94
C SER A 79 12.18 9.60 13.61
N PHE A 80 11.55 9.06 12.55
CA PHE A 80 11.85 7.73 12.04
C PHE A 80 12.38 7.82 10.61
N ASP A 81 13.61 7.34 10.41
CA ASP A 81 14.25 6.99 9.12
C ASP A 81 13.53 5.83 8.42
N ALA A 82 12.20 5.87 8.37
CA ALA A 82 11.46 5.09 7.41
C ALA A 82 11.35 5.99 6.17
N ASP A 83 11.88 5.54 5.03
CA ASP A 83 11.90 6.26 3.75
C ASP A 83 10.49 6.69 3.33
N VAL A 84 9.96 7.75 3.95
CA VAL A 84 8.83 8.49 3.44
C VAL A 84 9.38 9.12 2.17
N ALA A 85 9.02 8.52 1.03
CA ALA A 85 9.44 9.00 -0.28
C ALA A 85 9.30 10.52 -0.31
N GLU A 86 10.36 11.23 -0.70
CA GLU A 86 10.46 12.69 -0.53
C GLU A 86 9.26 13.44 -1.11
N GLU A 87 8.59 12.82 -2.09
CA GLU A 87 7.34 13.23 -2.71
C GLU A 87 6.17 13.47 -1.75
N PHE A 88 6.17 12.90 -0.53
CA PHE A 88 5.09 13.06 0.45
C PHE A 88 5.37 14.12 1.53
N LYS A 89 6.57 14.72 1.56
CA LYS A 89 6.97 15.64 2.64
C LYS A 89 6.12 16.92 2.73
N GLU A 90 5.63 17.37 1.58
CA GLU A 90 4.78 18.55 1.41
C GLU A 90 3.28 18.25 1.56
N TYR A 91 2.93 16.99 1.79
CA TYR A 91 1.56 16.54 1.93
C TYR A 91 1.25 16.14 3.37
N VAL A 92 -0.03 16.26 3.73
CA VAL A 92 -0.61 15.68 4.94
C VAL A 92 -1.45 14.51 4.51
N ILE A 93 -1.09 13.31 4.97
CA ILE A 93 -1.89 12.11 4.74
C ILE A 93 -3.13 12.20 5.62
N SER A 94 -4.29 12.16 4.98
CA SER A 94 -5.57 12.14 5.67
C SER A 94 -5.98 10.71 6.01
N GLN A 95 -5.92 9.82 5.02
CA GLN A 95 -6.40 8.46 5.10
C GLN A 95 -5.58 7.55 4.19
N VAL A 96 -5.49 6.29 4.57
CA VAL A 96 -4.87 5.24 3.75
C VAL A 96 -5.82 4.05 3.72
N TRP A 97 -6.12 3.57 2.53
CA TRP A 97 -7.03 2.46 2.29
C TRP A 97 -6.30 1.33 1.58
N LEU A 98 -6.54 0.10 2.04
CA LEU A 98 -6.20 -1.11 1.33
C LEU A 98 -7.40 -1.52 0.48
N LEU A 99 -7.20 -1.68 -0.81
CA LEU A 99 -8.19 -2.15 -1.77
C LEU A 99 -7.77 -3.52 -2.32
N ASN A 100 -8.71 -4.28 -2.84
CA ASN A 100 -8.41 -5.46 -3.65
C ASN A 100 -8.05 -5.06 -5.09
N ASP A 101 -7.72 -6.06 -5.90
CA ASP A 101 -7.44 -5.97 -7.34
C ASP A 101 -8.62 -5.41 -8.16
N ASP A 102 -9.87 -5.59 -7.70
CA ASP A 102 -11.05 -4.96 -8.29
C ASP A 102 -11.24 -3.47 -7.89
N GLY A 103 -10.36 -2.90 -7.08
CA GLY A 103 -10.48 -1.53 -6.54
C GLY A 103 -11.53 -1.39 -5.44
N LYS A 104 -12.07 -2.49 -4.89
CA LYS A 104 -12.98 -2.48 -3.75
C LYS A 104 -12.19 -2.32 -2.45
N THR A 105 -12.70 -1.46 -1.58
CA THR A 105 -12.13 -1.25 -0.26
C THR A 105 -12.18 -2.52 0.58
N LEU A 106 -10.99 -2.99 0.97
CA LEU A 106 -10.84 -4.08 1.93
C LEU A 106 -10.81 -3.52 3.35
N ARG A 107 -9.97 -2.52 3.59
CA ARG A 107 -9.74 -2.00 4.95
C ARG A 107 -9.18 -0.58 4.95
N GLN A 108 -9.66 0.24 5.88
CA GLN A 108 -9.01 1.50 6.24
C GLN A 108 -7.82 1.22 7.17
N LEU A 109 -6.65 1.75 6.83
CA LEU A 109 -5.41 1.60 7.61
C LEU A 109 -5.15 2.82 8.50
N ILE A 110 -5.60 4.02 8.11
CA ILE A 110 -5.41 5.31 8.82
C ILE A 110 -6.70 6.16 8.81
#